data_AF-A0A6N0NSH7-F1
#
_entry.id   AF-A0A6N0NSH7-F1
#
_cell.length_a   1.000
_cell.length_b   1.000
_cell.length_c   1.000
_cell.angle_alpha   90.00
_cell.angle_beta   90.00
_cell.angle_gamma   90.00
#
_symmetry.space_group_name_H-M   'P 1'
#
loop_
_entity.id
_entity.type
_entity.pdbx_description
1 polymer ?
#
loop_
_entity_poly.entity_id
_entity_poly.type
_entity_poly.pdbx_seq_one_letter_code
_entity_poly.pdbx_strand_id
1 'polypeptide(L)'
;MDCTGSILSLSEKVEECFYDRSHYLKYRLALSIKVNAFPLEGFLYVETKDPNIDFVIGFSERAFIKEIDKDCVKFERDLRKCLGFDHLYSDAKFQQGKRIYFPDLILEVVKVFTGEEIREYLKEEVKNYEMKDYATLEGVETFSNPYIEFVSKLRDKDLEELVSISSIYRLLNNVRDRMMDYDQKFEEFFREMEDRVIDIASRRGIPLDRGRAVTYDRDRIYEDEEHIGEINEPLNINSILSRVRGQLVTDRIKEFQDYVLGKVRDNEVTLGKYLIAFRGVVLDNFENRSLTVLLLERQQVLLKTRENEFHFNVEGPSVLLFKTSQGKIEVVR
;
A
#
# COMPACT_ATOMS: atom_id res chain seq x y z
N MET A 1 -20.66 -13.40 31.63
CA MET A 1 -21.59 -13.88 30.57
C MET A 1 -20.81 -14.86 29.70
N ASP A 2 -21.38 -16.01 29.32
CA ASP A 2 -20.71 -16.95 28.41
C ASP A 2 -20.86 -16.45 26.97
N CYS A 3 -19.87 -15.68 26.51
CA CYS A 3 -19.89 -15.08 25.18
C CYS A 3 -19.75 -16.13 24.06
N THR A 4 -18.95 -17.16 24.27
CA THR A 4 -18.77 -18.25 23.31
C THR A 4 -20.07 -19.01 23.12
N GLY A 5 -20.71 -19.44 24.22
CA GLY A 5 -22.00 -20.14 24.17
C GLY A 5 -23.13 -19.28 23.59
N SER A 6 -23.15 -17.99 23.92
CA SER A 6 -24.20 -17.08 23.43
C SER A 6 -24.07 -16.76 21.93
N ILE A 7 -22.85 -16.70 21.40
CA ILE A 7 -22.60 -16.46 19.97
C ILE A 7 -22.76 -17.74 19.16
N LEU A 8 -22.31 -18.88 19.67
CA LEU A 8 -22.54 -20.18 19.02
C LEU A 8 -24.03 -20.55 18.99
N SER A 9 -24.82 -20.06 19.94
CA SER A 9 -26.29 -20.16 19.93
C SER A 9 -26.98 -19.07 19.09
N LEU A 10 -26.21 -18.21 18.42
CA LEU A 10 -26.69 -17.16 17.53
C LEU A 10 -27.61 -16.13 18.20
N SER A 11 -27.41 -15.85 19.50
CA SER A 11 -28.17 -14.83 20.23
C SER A 11 -27.91 -13.45 19.66
N GLU A 12 -28.92 -12.59 19.57
CA GLU A 12 -28.80 -11.21 19.06
C GLU A 12 -28.40 -10.18 20.14
N LYS A 13 -28.44 -10.55 21.43
CA LYS A 13 -28.22 -9.64 22.57
C LYS A 13 -26.86 -9.89 23.24
N VAL A 14 -25.79 -9.70 22.49
CA VAL A 14 -24.40 -10.04 22.90
C VAL A 14 -23.38 -9.01 22.41
N GLU A 15 -23.78 -7.73 22.29
CA GLU A 15 -22.90 -6.67 21.78
C GLU A 15 -21.57 -6.59 22.53
N GLU A 16 -21.61 -6.73 23.86
CA GLU A 16 -20.43 -6.77 24.74
C GLU A 16 -19.44 -7.92 24.45
N CYS A 17 -19.87 -8.95 23.73
CA CYS A 17 -19.05 -10.09 23.38
C CYS A 17 -18.21 -9.86 22.12
N PHE A 18 -18.37 -8.73 21.42
CA PHE A 18 -17.65 -8.43 20.19
C PHE A 18 -16.48 -7.46 20.42
N TYR A 19 -15.46 -7.53 19.54
CA TYR A 19 -14.29 -6.65 19.60
C TYR A 19 -14.62 -5.17 19.50
N ASP A 20 -15.64 -4.83 18.72
CA ASP A 20 -16.18 -3.48 18.61
C ASP A 20 -17.60 -3.53 18.04
N ARG A 21 -18.25 -2.36 18.02
CA ARG A 21 -19.60 -2.21 17.48
C ARG A 21 -19.71 -2.57 16.00
N SER A 22 -18.64 -2.42 15.21
CA SER A 22 -18.64 -2.81 13.79
C SER A 22 -18.81 -4.32 13.64
N HIS A 23 -18.06 -5.11 14.41
CA HIS A 23 -18.18 -6.56 14.42
C HIS A 23 -19.55 -7.04 14.90
N TYR A 24 -20.13 -6.38 15.90
CA TYR A 24 -21.50 -6.66 16.33
C TYR A 24 -22.54 -6.31 15.25
N LEU A 25 -22.37 -5.21 14.51
CA LEU A 25 -23.28 -4.87 13.41
C LEU A 25 -23.14 -5.86 12.24
N LYS A 26 -21.91 -6.26 11.90
CA LYS A 26 -21.65 -7.32 10.91
C LYS A 26 -22.26 -8.66 11.33
N TYR A 27 -22.25 -8.95 12.62
CA TYR A 27 -22.90 -10.15 13.18
C TYR A 27 -24.40 -10.12 12.94
N ARG A 28 -25.05 -9.02 13.31
CA ARG A 28 -26.49 -8.85 13.09
C ARG A 28 -26.85 -8.91 11.62
N LEU A 29 -26.01 -8.33 10.75
CA LEU A 29 -26.15 -8.47 9.31
C LEU A 29 -26.09 -9.95 8.91
N ALA A 30 -25.00 -10.65 9.24
CA ALA A 30 -24.79 -12.05 8.92
C ALA A 30 -25.96 -12.94 9.38
N LEU A 31 -26.48 -12.72 10.58
CA LEU A 31 -27.68 -13.41 11.09
C LEU A 31 -28.93 -13.10 10.28
N SER A 32 -29.16 -11.84 9.92
CA SER A 32 -30.38 -11.42 9.19
C SER A 32 -30.49 -12.03 7.79
N ILE A 33 -29.36 -12.31 7.15
CA ILE A 33 -29.29 -12.89 5.81
C ILE A 33 -28.83 -14.35 5.80
N LYS A 34 -28.71 -14.98 6.98
CA LYS A 34 -28.27 -16.37 7.13
C LYS A 34 -29.20 -17.36 6.41
N VAL A 35 -28.60 -18.30 5.70
CA VAL A 35 -29.23 -19.54 5.21
C VAL A 35 -28.88 -20.68 6.16
N ASN A 36 -27.60 -20.83 6.50
CA ASN A 36 -27.09 -21.90 7.34
C ASN A 36 -25.93 -21.42 8.21
N ALA A 37 -25.63 -22.11 9.31
CA ALA A 37 -24.42 -21.87 10.09
C ALA A 37 -23.93 -23.16 10.75
N PHE A 38 -22.62 -23.38 10.74
CA PHE A 38 -22.01 -24.59 11.29
C PHE A 38 -20.59 -24.32 11.80
N PRO A 39 -20.15 -25.03 12.85
CA PRO A 39 -18.79 -24.91 13.35
C PRO A 39 -17.80 -25.53 12.37
N LEU A 40 -16.66 -24.88 12.16
CA LEU A 40 -15.58 -25.36 11.31
C LEU A 40 -14.24 -24.82 11.81
N GLU A 41 -13.26 -25.70 12.05
CA GLU A 41 -11.87 -25.35 12.43
C GLU A 41 -11.75 -24.37 13.62
N GLY A 42 -12.66 -24.44 14.60
CA GLY A 42 -12.67 -23.53 15.76
C GLY A 42 -13.42 -22.20 15.52
N PHE A 43 -14.09 -22.08 14.38
CA PHE A 43 -14.94 -20.94 14.02
C PHE A 43 -16.38 -21.38 13.84
N LEU A 44 -17.26 -20.41 13.66
CA LEU A 44 -18.61 -20.58 13.17
C LEU A 44 -18.70 -19.96 11.77
N TYR A 45 -18.86 -20.81 10.76
CA TYR A 45 -19.16 -20.38 9.39
C TYR A 45 -20.65 -20.05 9.29
N VAL A 46 -20.97 -18.95 8.61
CA VAL A 46 -22.34 -18.48 8.39
C VAL A 46 -22.55 -18.29 6.89
N GLU A 47 -23.28 -19.22 6.29
CA GLU A 47 -23.71 -19.16 4.90
C GLU A 47 -24.88 -18.20 4.77
N THR A 48 -24.85 -17.32 3.77
CA THR A 48 -25.87 -16.28 3.61
C THR A 48 -26.71 -16.45 2.34
N LYS A 49 -27.72 -15.59 2.18
CA LYS A 49 -28.48 -15.44 0.92
C LYS A 49 -27.78 -14.54 -0.09
N ASP A 50 -26.75 -13.80 0.33
CA ASP A 50 -25.98 -12.94 -0.57
C ASP A 50 -25.22 -13.83 -1.57
N PRO A 51 -25.24 -13.46 -2.87
CA PRO A 51 -24.58 -14.26 -3.92
C PRO A 51 -23.05 -14.14 -3.91
N ASN A 52 -22.48 -13.17 -3.19
CA ASN A 52 -21.06 -12.85 -3.24
C ASN A 52 -20.35 -13.11 -1.91
N ILE A 53 -21.06 -13.09 -0.77
CA ILE A 53 -20.42 -13.03 0.55
C ILE A 53 -21.00 -14.05 1.53
N ASP A 54 -20.12 -14.79 2.21
CA ASP A 54 -20.43 -15.53 3.45
C ASP A 54 -19.66 -14.93 4.63
N PHE A 55 -19.95 -15.36 5.86
CA PHE A 55 -19.27 -14.84 7.06
C PHE A 55 -18.61 -15.93 7.88
N VAL A 56 -17.55 -15.54 8.60
CA VAL A 56 -16.87 -16.38 9.58
C VAL A 56 -16.80 -15.64 10.90
N ILE A 57 -17.21 -16.31 11.96
CA ILE A 57 -17.18 -15.81 13.33
C ILE A 57 -16.13 -16.59 14.11
N GLY A 58 -15.12 -15.90 14.60
CA GLY A 58 -14.06 -16.48 15.43
C GLY A 58 -14.11 -15.98 16.86
N PHE A 59 -13.54 -16.77 17.78
CA PHE A 59 -13.50 -16.45 19.21
C PHE A 59 -12.11 -16.71 19.80
N SER A 60 -11.61 -15.75 20.57
CA SER A 60 -10.38 -15.90 21.37
C SER A 60 -10.67 -15.38 22.78
N GLU A 61 -10.82 -14.07 22.94
CA GLU A 61 -11.32 -13.41 24.17
C GLU A 61 -12.63 -12.65 23.93
N ARG A 62 -12.76 -12.05 22.75
CA ARG A 62 -14.00 -11.48 22.18
C ARG A 62 -14.22 -12.04 20.79
N ALA A 63 -15.44 -11.92 20.28
CA ALA A 63 -15.80 -12.37 18.95
C ALA A 63 -15.49 -11.32 17.88
N PHE A 64 -14.99 -11.80 16.75
CA PHE A 64 -14.84 -11.03 15.52
C PHE A 64 -15.57 -11.73 14.38
N ILE A 65 -15.81 -10.96 13.33
CA ILE A 65 -16.53 -11.37 12.12
C ILE A 65 -15.80 -10.90 10.90
N LYS A 66 -15.61 -11.83 9.97
CA LYS A 66 -15.03 -11.58 8.67
C LYS A 66 -15.97 -12.02 7.57
N GLU A 67 -15.97 -11.21 6.52
CA GLU A 67 -16.58 -11.54 5.24
C GLU A 67 -15.59 -12.42 4.46
N ILE A 68 -16.12 -13.40 3.74
CA ILE A 68 -15.38 -14.27 2.84
C ILE A 68 -16.16 -14.44 1.56
N ASP A 69 -15.47 -14.81 0.48
CA ASP A 69 -16.11 -15.07 -0.80
C ASP A 69 -17.12 -16.21 -0.68
N LYS A 70 -18.23 -16.06 -1.42
CA LYS A 70 -19.33 -17.02 -1.45
C LYS A 70 -18.82 -18.43 -1.71
N ASP A 71 -19.35 -19.40 -0.98
CA ASP A 71 -19.08 -20.83 -1.19
C ASP A 71 -17.59 -21.20 -1.10
N CYS A 72 -16.72 -20.30 -0.62
CA CYS A 72 -15.29 -20.54 -0.60
C CYS A 72 -14.96 -21.86 0.11
N VAL A 73 -15.58 -22.13 1.26
CA VAL A 73 -15.36 -23.36 2.03
C VAL A 73 -15.81 -24.61 1.26
N LYS A 74 -16.85 -24.50 0.41
CA LYS A 74 -17.31 -25.61 -0.43
C LYS A 74 -16.28 -25.96 -1.52
N PHE A 75 -15.58 -24.95 -2.05
CA PHE A 75 -14.58 -25.13 -3.10
C PHE A 75 -13.18 -25.49 -2.57
N GLU A 76 -12.69 -24.76 -1.56
CA GLU A 76 -11.34 -24.90 -0.99
C GLU A 76 -11.21 -26.04 0.03
N ARG A 77 -12.33 -26.43 0.67
CA ARG A 77 -12.41 -27.39 1.81
C ARG A 77 -11.57 -27.04 3.05
N ASP A 78 -10.99 -25.84 3.08
CA ASP A 78 -10.16 -25.35 4.17
C ASP A 78 -10.55 -23.89 4.48
N LEU A 79 -11.10 -23.68 5.68
CA LEU A 79 -11.57 -22.37 6.11
C LEU A 79 -10.40 -21.38 6.23
N ARG A 80 -9.21 -21.87 6.57
CA ARG A 80 -8.01 -21.03 6.64
C ARG A 80 -7.68 -20.47 5.27
N LYS A 81 -7.71 -21.27 4.21
CA LYS A 81 -7.47 -20.77 2.85
C LYS A 81 -8.48 -19.72 2.42
N CYS A 82 -9.75 -19.94 2.75
CA CYS A 82 -10.83 -18.97 2.47
C CYS A 82 -10.68 -17.63 3.18
N LEU A 83 -10.02 -17.65 4.32
CA LEU A 83 -9.74 -16.47 5.09
C LEU A 83 -8.32 -15.93 4.82
N GLY A 84 -7.54 -16.60 3.96
CA GLY A 84 -6.13 -16.31 3.70
C GLY A 84 -5.19 -16.58 4.88
N PHE A 85 -5.60 -17.42 5.84
CA PHE A 85 -4.92 -17.68 7.12
C PHE A 85 -3.79 -18.72 7.02
N ASP A 86 -2.70 -18.46 7.76
CA ASP A 86 -1.83 -19.51 8.31
C ASP A 86 -2.10 -19.76 9.81
N HIS A 87 -2.44 -18.73 10.61
CA HIS A 87 -2.75 -18.84 12.06
C HIS A 87 -3.64 -17.70 12.59
N LEU A 88 -4.38 -17.97 13.67
CA LEU A 88 -5.02 -16.97 14.54
C LEU A 88 -4.43 -16.96 15.96
N TYR A 89 -4.68 -15.86 16.68
CA TYR A 89 -4.20 -15.53 18.03
C TYR A 89 -4.13 -16.69 19.03
N SER A 90 -2.94 -17.30 19.15
CA SER A 90 -2.30 -17.67 20.44
C SER A 90 -0.86 -18.17 20.27
N ASP A 91 -0.48 -18.78 19.13
CA ASP A 91 0.81 -19.51 19.01
C ASP A 91 1.58 -19.29 17.70
N ALA A 92 1.44 -18.12 17.06
CA ALA A 92 2.09 -17.85 15.79
C ALA A 92 3.62 -17.75 15.95
N LYS A 93 4.35 -18.81 15.58
CA LYS A 93 5.80 -18.72 15.34
C LYS A 93 6.04 -17.93 14.06
N PHE A 94 6.68 -16.78 14.18
CA PHE A 94 7.05 -15.89 13.07
C PHE A 94 8.03 -16.61 12.14
N GLN A 95 7.59 -16.86 10.90
CA GLN A 95 8.40 -17.42 9.82
C GLN A 95 8.11 -16.57 8.57
N GLN A 96 9.07 -16.51 7.65
CA GLN A 96 8.91 -15.79 6.41
C GLN A 96 7.64 -16.22 5.65
N GLY A 97 6.93 -15.26 5.07
CA GLY A 97 5.70 -15.45 4.31
C GLY A 97 4.43 -15.60 5.16
N LYS A 98 4.54 -15.68 6.49
CA LYS A 98 3.37 -15.89 7.35
C LYS A 98 2.52 -14.65 7.47
N ARG A 99 1.20 -14.85 7.38
CA ARG A 99 0.18 -13.82 7.61
C ARG A 99 -0.59 -14.07 8.90
N ILE A 100 -0.64 -13.03 9.73
CA ILE A 100 -1.32 -12.97 11.01
C ILE A 100 -2.45 -11.95 10.88
N TYR A 101 -3.68 -12.40 11.06
CA TYR A 101 -4.85 -11.55 10.89
C TYR A 101 -5.37 -11.07 12.23
N PHE A 102 -5.59 -9.77 12.33
CA PHE A 102 -6.32 -9.08 13.38
C PHE A 102 -7.67 -8.60 12.82
N PRO A 103 -8.62 -8.22 13.68
CA PRO A 103 -9.83 -7.53 13.23
C PRO A 103 -9.46 -6.34 12.33
N ASP A 104 -9.93 -6.31 11.09
CA ASP A 104 -9.61 -5.26 10.09
C ASP A 104 -8.12 -4.94 9.78
N LEU A 105 -7.16 -5.79 10.20
CA LEU A 105 -5.74 -5.58 9.98
C LEU A 105 -5.04 -6.92 9.69
N ILE A 106 -4.13 -6.93 8.73
CA ILE A 106 -3.31 -8.06 8.32
C ILE A 106 -1.86 -7.70 8.63
N LEU A 107 -1.13 -8.60 9.29
CA LEU A 107 0.30 -8.52 9.50
C LEU A 107 0.98 -9.64 8.72
N GLU A 108 1.87 -9.31 7.81
CA GLU A 108 2.65 -10.25 7.01
C GLU A 108 4.13 -10.15 7.39
N VAL A 109 4.75 -11.28 7.69
CA VAL A 109 6.20 -11.37 7.90
C VAL A 109 6.85 -11.54 6.53
N VAL A 110 7.17 -10.43 5.88
CA VAL A 110 7.70 -10.43 4.50
C VAL A 110 9.01 -11.21 4.42
N LYS A 111 9.92 -10.98 5.38
CA LYS A 111 11.22 -11.65 5.45
C LYS A 111 11.74 -11.68 6.89
N VAL A 112 12.36 -12.79 7.26
CA VAL A 112 13.19 -12.92 8.46
C VAL A 112 14.63 -13.10 7.99
N PHE A 113 15.56 -12.34 8.55
CA PHE A 113 16.96 -12.33 8.15
C PHE A 113 17.82 -13.15 9.11
N THR A 114 18.95 -13.67 8.61
CA THR A 114 19.95 -14.36 9.43
C THR A 114 21.26 -13.56 9.61
N GLY A 115 21.34 -12.31 9.12
CA GLY A 115 22.56 -11.50 9.20
C GLY A 115 22.65 -10.38 8.15
N GLU A 116 23.79 -10.29 7.43
CA GLU A 116 24.16 -9.22 6.47
C GLU A 116 23.18 -8.98 5.31
N GLU A 117 22.17 -9.84 5.15
CA GLU A 117 21.14 -9.79 4.11
C GLU A 117 20.29 -8.52 4.11
N ILE A 118 20.24 -7.77 5.23
CA ILE A 118 19.44 -6.53 5.32
C ILE A 118 19.94 -5.50 4.31
N ARG A 119 21.26 -5.38 4.12
CA ARG A 119 21.83 -4.42 3.17
C ARG A 119 21.48 -4.80 1.74
N GLU A 120 21.54 -6.09 1.40
CA GLU A 120 21.13 -6.54 0.06
C GLU A 120 19.63 -6.35 -0.14
N TYR A 121 18.80 -6.62 0.86
CA TYR A 121 17.35 -6.32 0.81
C TYR A 121 17.08 -4.84 0.55
N LEU A 122 17.73 -3.94 1.30
CA LEU A 122 17.57 -2.50 1.08
C LEU A 122 18.00 -2.07 -0.32
N LYS A 123 19.00 -2.75 -0.91
CA LYS A 123 19.44 -2.50 -2.28
C LYS A 123 18.45 -3.00 -3.32
N GLU A 124 17.85 -4.18 -3.12
CA GLU A 124 16.78 -4.68 -3.98
C GLU A 124 15.54 -3.79 -3.89
N GLU A 125 15.22 -3.28 -2.70
CA GLU A 125 14.04 -2.45 -2.47
C GLU A 125 14.10 -1.09 -3.17
N VAL A 126 15.29 -0.58 -3.51
CA VAL A 126 15.48 0.62 -4.34
C VAL A 126 14.79 0.46 -5.71
N LYS A 127 14.77 -0.75 -6.27
CA LYS A 127 14.10 -1.01 -7.56
C LYS A 127 12.58 -0.90 -7.43
N ASN A 128 12.03 -1.37 -6.32
CA ASN A 128 10.60 -1.26 -6.03
C ASN A 128 10.20 0.18 -5.70
N TYR A 129 11.13 0.97 -5.15
CA TYR A 129 10.91 2.37 -4.81
C TYR A 129 10.58 3.23 -6.04
N GLU A 130 11.27 3.07 -7.18
CA GLU A 130 11.01 3.88 -8.39
C GLU A 130 9.53 3.80 -8.80
N MET A 131 8.94 2.61 -8.74
CA MET A 131 7.52 2.39 -9.04
C MET A 131 6.59 3.03 -8.00
N LYS A 132 6.93 2.94 -6.70
CA LYS A 132 6.15 3.55 -5.61
C LYS A 132 6.19 5.09 -5.68
N ASP A 133 7.35 5.67 -5.97
CA ASP A 133 7.53 7.12 -6.14
C ASP A 133 6.76 7.62 -7.37
N TYR A 134 6.82 6.88 -8.48
CA TYR A 134 6.00 7.20 -9.66
C TYR A 134 4.50 7.23 -9.34
N ALA A 135 3.96 6.21 -8.68
CA ALA A 135 2.55 6.16 -8.27
C ALA A 135 2.17 7.33 -7.33
N THR A 136 3.11 7.76 -6.48
CA THR A 136 2.94 8.92 -5.60
C THR A 136 2.88 10.23 -6.40
N LEU A 137 3.76 10.40 -7.38
CA LEU A 137 3.80 11.59 -8.25
C LEU A 137 2.56 11.73 -9.15
N GLU A 138 1.94 10.61 -9.53
CA GLU A 138 0.64 10.58 -10.23
C GLU A 138 -0.55 10.90 -9.30
N GLY A 139 -0.32 11.07 -7.98
CA GLY A 139 -1.37 11.36 -7.01
C GLY A 139 -2.30 10.18 -6.74
N VAL A 140 -1.90 8.96 -7.12
CA VAL A 140 -2.66 7.73 -6.86
C VAL A 140 -2.62 7.40 -5.37
N GLU A 141 -1.46 7.63 -4.75
CA GLU A 141 -1.21 7.32 -3.34
C GLU A 141 -0.35 8.38 -2.66
N THR A 142 -0.61 8.63 -1.39
CA THR A 142 0.21 9.45 -0.50
C THR A 142 1.06 8.53 0.37
N PHE A 143 2.37 8.73 0.29
CA PHE A 143 3.36 7.78 0.78
C PHE A 143 4.53 8.50 1.45
N SER A 144 4.93 8.00 2.62
CA SER A 144 6.14 8.47 3.32
C SER A 144 7.13 7.33 3.48
N ASN A 145 8.40 7.63 3.19
CA ASN A 145 9.44 6.62 3.11
C ASN A 145 10.85 7.26 3.22
N PRO A 146 11.85 6.55 3.77
CA PRO A 146 13.21 7.06 3.98
C PRO A 146 13.95 7.51 2.72
N TYR A 147 13.63 6.97 1.55
CA TYR A 147 14.25 7.27 0.27
C TYR A 147 13.96 8.71 -0.17
N ILE A 148 12.69 9.15 -0.14
CA ILE A 148 12.32 10.53 -0.46
C ILE A 148 13.06 11.50 0.47
N GLU A 149 13.10 11.17 1.76
CA GLU A 149 13.82 11.97 2.76
C GLU A 149 15.33 11.99 2.52
N PHE A 150 15.94 10.88 2.10
CA PHE A 150 17.35 10.78 1.79
C PHE A 150 17.70 11.64 0.58
N VAL A 151 16.96 11.47 -0.53
CA VAL A 151 17.19 12.19 -1.78
C VAL A 151 17.02 13.70 -1.57
N SER A 152 16.02 14.12 -0.80
CA SER A 152 15.80 15.54 -0.45
C SER A 152 16.97 16.17 0.32
N LYS A 153 17.84 15.37 0.97
CA LYS A 153 19.04 15.85 1.68
C LYS A 153 20.27 16.00 0.78
N LEU A 154 20.28 15.39 -0.40
CA LEU A 154 21.44 15.39 -1.29
C LEU A 154 21.72 16.75 -1.93
N ARG A 155 20.74 17.67 -1.94
CA ARG A 155 20.81 19.00 -2.58
C ARG A 155 21.36 18.93 -4.00
N ASP A 156 20.80 18.01 -4.76
CA ASP A 156 21.20 17.76 -6.13
C ASP A 156 20.58 18.83 -7.06
N LYS A 157 21.42 19.56 -7.79
CA LYS A 157 20.99 20.70 -8.60
C LYS A 157 20.03 20.31 -9.72
N ASP A 158 20.27 19.19 -10.39
CA ASP A 158 19.42 18.74 -11.48
C ASP A 158 18.06 18.30 -10.95
N LEU A 159 18.04 17.62 -9.80
CA LEU A 159 16.79 17.25 -9.16
C LEU A 159 16.00 18.48 -8.68
N GLU A 160 16.66 19.46 -8.06
CA GLU A 160 16.03 20.71 -7.64
C GLU A 160 15.44 21.47 -8.83
N GLU A 161 16.20 21.56 -9.93
CA GLU A 161 15.73 22.13 -11.19
C GLU A 161 14.55 21.35 -11.75
N LEU A 162 14.64 20.02 -11.84
CA LEU A 162 13.59 19.16 -12.37
C LEU A 162 12.29 19.26 -11.55
N VAL A 163 12.40 19.30 -10.21
CA VAL A 163 11.25 19.52 -9.33
C VAL A 163 10.61 20.89 -9.61
N SER A 164 11.42 21.93 -9.76
CA SER A 164 10.92 23.29 -10.02
C SER A 164 10.18 23.41 -11.35
N ILE A 165 10.70 22.79 -12.42
CA ILE A 165 10.08 22.82 -13.74
C ILE A 165 8.91 21.84 -13.86
N SER A 166 8.85 20.79 -13.03
CA SER A 166 7.81 19.76 -13.13
C SER A 166 6.38 20.27 -12.97
N SER A 167 6.16 21.19 -12.03
CA SER A 167 4.84 21.78 -11.80
C SER A 167 4.43 22.68 -12.96
N ILE A 168 5.37 23.44 -13.51
CA ILE A 168 5.17 24.36 -14.63
C ILE A 168 4.92 23.57 -15.92
N TYR A 169 5.74 22.57 -16.22
CA TYR A 169 5.59 21.74 -17.41
C TYR A 169 4.24 21.02 -17.44
N ARG A 170 3.78 20.44 -16.32
CA ARG A 170 2.44 19.84 -16.23
C ARG A 170 1.33 20.86 -16.44
N LEU A 171 1.48 22.06 -15.88
CA LEU A 171 0.51 23.14 -16.09
C LEU A 171 0.46 23.55 -17.57
N LEU A 172 1.62 23.70 -18.21
CA LEU A 172 1.72 24.01 -19.63
C LEU A 172 1.06 22.90 -20.46
N ASN A 173 1.39 21.63 -20.22
CA ASN A 173 0.75 20.54 -20.94
C ASN A 173 -0.79 20.56 -20.80
N ASN A 174 -1.29 20.75 -19.59
CA ASN A 174 -2.74 20.84 -19.34
C ASN A 174 -3.38 22.07 -20.01
N VAL A 175 -2.66 23.18 -20.18
CA VAL A 175 -3.15 24.36 -20.91
C VAL A 175 -3.14 24.07 -22.40
N ARG A 176 -2.04 23.53 -22.93
CA ARG A 176 -1.85 23.12 -24.33
C ARG A 176 -3.00 22.22 -24.80
N ASP A 177 -3.34 21.22 -23.98
CA ASP A 177 -4.43 20.27 -24.26
C ASP A 177 -5.83 20.92 -24.33
N ARG A 178 -6.00 22.13 -23.78
CA ARG A 178 -7.27 22.88 -23.77
C ARG A 178 -7.30 24.05 -24.75
N MET A 179 -6.18 24.37 -25.40
CA MET A 179 -6.11 25.46 -26.36
C MET A 179 -6.76 25.05 -27.68
N MET A 180 -7.74 25.83 -28.13
CA MET A 180 -8.39 25.63 -29.43
C MET A 180 -7.59 26.24 -30.58
N ASP A 181 -6.87 27.34 -30.31
CA ASP A 181 -6.07 28.07 -31.29
C ASP A 181 -4.58 27.93 -30.97
N TYR A 182 -3.75 27.85 -32.01
CA TYR A 182 -2.30 27.81 -31.89
C TYR A 182 -1.75 29.17 -31.43
N ASP A 183 -0.99 29.19 -30.34
CA ASP A 183 -0.21 30.35 -29.88
C ASP A 183 1.29 30.02 -29.93
N GLN A 184 2.02 30.75 -30.79
CA GLN A 184 3.44 30.53 -31.00
C GLN A 184 4.29 30.80 -29.74
N LYS A 185 3.98 31.84 -28.96
CA LYS A 185 4.75 32.18 -27.76
C LYS A 185 4.55 31.14 -26.68
N PHE A 186 3.33 30.60 -26.58
CA PHE A 186 3.04 29.50 -25.69
C PHE A 186 3.84 28.25 -26.08
N GLU A 187 3.86 27.87 -27.36
CA GLU A 187 4.64 26.69 -27.79
C GLU A 187 6.15 26.88 -27.67
N GLU A 188 6.69 28.08 -27.91
CA GLU A 188 8.09 28.39 -27.62
C GLU A 188 8.41 28.16 -26.14
N PHE A 189 7.53 28.60 -25.23
CA PHE A 189 7.71 28.38 -23.80
C PHE A 189 7.55 26.91 -23.38
N PHE A 190 6.59 26.18 -23.98
CA PHE A 190 6.44 24.74 -23.76
C PHE A 190 7.71 23.98 -24.18
N ARG A 191 8.25 24.27 -25.37
CA ARG A 191 9.48 23.65 -25.88
C ARG A 191 10.70 24.02 -25.06
N GLU A 192 10.82 25.27 -24.58
CA GLU A 192 11.90 25.66 -23.67
C GLU A 192 11.89 24.82 -22.39
N MET A 193 10.71 24.60 -21.79
CA MET A 193 10.60 23.75 -20.61
C MET A 193 10.89 22.28 -20.93
N GLU A 194 10.40 21.78 -22.07
CA GLU A 194 10.66 20.42 -22.55
C GLU A 194 12.16 20.16 -22.77
N ASP A 195 12.85 21.07 -23.44
CA ASP A 195 14.29 21.00 -23.72
C ASP A 195 15.11 20.96 -22.43
N ARG A 196 14.71 21.71 -21.39
CA ARG A 196 15.35 21.65 -20.07
C ARG A 196 15.16 20.29 -19.40
N VAL A 197 13.99 19.68 -19.51
CA VAL A 197 13.75 18.31 -19.01
C VAL A 197 14.60 17.31 -19.78
N ILE A 198 14.67 17.43 -21.10
CA ILE A 198 15.49 16.57 -21.97
C ILE A 198 16.97 16.69 -21.64
N ASP A 199 17.48 17.91 -21.42
CA ASP A 199 18.88 18.16 -21.06
C ASP A 199 19.21 17.48 -19.72
N ILE A 200 18.38 17.67 -18.69
CA ILE A 200 18.57 17.01 -17.39
C ILE A 200 18.57 15.48 -17.53
N ALA A 201 17.58 14.92 -18.23
CA ALA A 201 17.50 13.48 -18.46
C ALA A 201 18.73 12.95 -19.21
N SER A 202 19.19 13.68 -20.23
CA SER A 202 20.34 13.31 -21.06
C SER A 202 21.64 13.35 -20.28
N ARG A 203 21.89 14.40 -19.48
CA ARG A 203 23.08 14.50 -18.60
C ARG A 203 23.16 13.33 -17.61
N ARG A 204 22.01 12.79 -17.23
CA ARG A 204 21.87 11.66 -16.30
C ARG A 204 21.74 10.29 -16.95
N GLY A 205 21.68 10.23 -18.28
CA GLY A 205 21.48 8.98 -19.02
C GLY A 205 20.13 8.32 -18.73
N ILE A 206 19.09 9.10 -18.40
CA ILE A 206 17.75 8.61 -18.14
C ILE A 206 16.97 8.52 -19.46
N PRO A 207 16.31 7.37 -19.75
CA PRO A 207 15.49 7.26 -20.96
C PRO A 207 14.30 8.22 -20.87
N LEU A 208 14.05 8.91 -21.99
CA LEU A 208 12.84 9.71 -22.15
C LEU A 208 11.64 8.79 -22.33
N ASP A 209 10.72 8.80 -21.37
CA ASP A 209 9.41 8.20 -21.53
C ASP A 209 8.43 9.27 -22.03
N ARG A 210 7.66 8.95 -23.06
CA ARG A 210 6.52 9.76 -23.49
C ARG A 210 5.25 9.31 -22.75
N GLY A 211 4.39 10.27 -22.40
CA GLY A 211 3.10 10.01 -21.77
C GLY A 211 2.07 9.47 -22.76
N ARG A 212 0.85 9.21 -22.29
CA ARG A 212 -0.28 8.92 -23.20
C ARG A 212 -0.82 10.23 -23.75
N ALA A 213 -1.05 10.33 -25.07
CA ALA A 213 -1.96 11.34 -25.59
C ALA A 213 -3.34 11.20 -24.91
N VAL A 214 -3.91 12.29 -24.42
CA VAL A 214 -5.30 12.29 -23.94
C VAL A 214 -6.20 12.13 -25.17
N THR A 215 -6.61 10.90 -25.47
CA THR A 215 -7.61 10.65 -26.51
C THR A 215 -8.96 11.14 -26.02
N TYR A 216 -9.39 12.31 -26.48
CA TYR A 216 -10.81 12.68 -26.46
C TYR A 216 -11.56 11.84 -27.50
N ASP A 217 -12.79 11.42 -27.15
CA ASP A 217 -13.72 10.73 -28.05
C ASP A 217 -13.77 11.44 -29.40
N ARG A 218 -13.49 10.66 -30.46
CA ARG A 218 -13.34 11.12 -31.86
C ARG A 218 -14.66 11.54 -32.53
N ASP A 219 -15.66 11.96 -31.78
CA ASP A 219 -16.97 12.35 -32.34
C ASP A 219 -17.10 13.87 -32.59
N ARG A 220 -15.99 14.61 -32.57
CA ARG A 220 -15.94 16.03 -32.97
C ARG A 220 -14.74 16.37 -33.85
N ILE A 221 -14.40 15.50 -34.80
CA ILE A 221 -13.47 15.87 -35.87
C ILE A 221 -14.29 16.59 -36.94
N TYR A 222 -14.20 17.92 -36.91
CA TYR A 222 -14.60 18.78 -38.01
C TYR A 222 -13.82 18.37 -39.27
N GLU A 223 -14.54 18.28 -40.38
CA GLU A 223 -14.00 18.22 -41.73
C GLU A 223 -13.07 19.43 -41.94
N ASP A 224 -11.77 19.19 -41.98
CA ASP A 224 -10.77 19.94 -42.76
C ASP A 224 -9.40 19.24 -42.55
N GLU A 225 -9.19 18.20 -43.36
CA GLU A 225 -7.91 17.51 -43.51
C GLU A 225 -6.90 18.44 -44.19
N GLU A 226 -6.05 19.15 -43.44
CA GLU A 226 -4.68 19.43 -43.92
C GLU A 226 -3.64 19.87 -42.89
N HIS A 227 -3.94 20.18 -41.62
CA HIS A 227 -2.92 20.63 -40.65
C HIS A 227 -3.00 19.93 -39.27
N ILE A 228 -3.15 18.61 -39.22
CA ILE A 228 -2.87 17.89 -37.97
C ILE A 228 -1.37 17.60 -37.93
N GLY A 229 -0.59 18.59 -37.47
CA GLY A 229 0.78 18.35 -37.03
C GLY A 229 0.74 17.22 -36.00
N GLU A 230 1.61 16.21 -36.16
CA GLU A 230 1.76 15.10 -35.23
C GLU A 230 1.84 15.66 -33.80
N ILE A 231 0.78 15.47 -33.02
CA ILE A 231 0.76 15.83 -31.61
C ILE A 231 1.77 14.90 -30.94
N ASN A 232 3.02 15.37 -30.84
CA ASN A 232 4.07 14.67 -30.12
C ASN A 232 3.60 14.54 -28.68
N GLU A 233 3.43 13.28 -28.24
CA GLU A 233 3.10 12.95 -26.87
C GLU A 233 4.06 13.66 -25.91
N PRO A 234 3.55 14.39 -24.89
CA PRO A 234 4.39 15.11 -23.95
C PRO A 234 5.25 14.12 -23.15
N LEU A 235 6.38 14.61 -22.62
CA LEU A 235 7.23 13.80 -21.75
C LEU A 235 6.49 13.42 -20.47
N ASN A 236 6.66 12.17 -20.04
CA ASN A 236 6.22 11.73 -18.73
C ASN A 236 7.20 12.23 -17.66
N ILE A 237 7.03 13.50 -17.25
CA ILE A 237 7.93 14.15 -16.30
C ILE A 237 7.95 13.48 -14.93
N ASN A 238 6.86 12.82 -14.53
CA ASN A 238 6.79 12.06 -13.29
C ASN A 238 7.68 10.81 -13.36
N SER A 239 7.69 10.11 -14.50
CA SER A 239 8.60 8.97 -14.73
C SER A 239 10.06 9.41 -14.74
N ILE A 240 10.37 10.53 -15.40
CA ILE A 240 11.73 11.08 -15.42
C ILE A 240 12.16 11.46 -13.99
N LEU A 241 11.30 12.11 -13.22
CA LEU A 241 11.58 12.53 -11.85
C LEU A 241 11.82 11.33 -10.91
N SER A 242 10.97 10.29 -10.97
CA SER A 242 11.17 9.10 -10.14
C SER A 242 12.46 8.36 -10.49
N ARG A 243 12.82 8.28 -11.78
CA ARG A 243 14.09 7.72 -12.25
C ARG A 243 15.31 8.49 -11.77
N VAL A 244 15.29 9.83 -11.83
CA VAL A 244 16.39 10.67 -11.29
C VAL A 244 16.59 10.38 -9.82
N ARG A 245 15.50 10.33 -9.04
CA ARG A 245 15.56 10.03 -7.61
C ARG A 245 16.08 8.61 -7.35
N GLY A 246 15.60 7.61 -8.08
CA GLY A 246 16.06 6.23 -7.98
C GLY A 246 17.54 6.06 -8.32
N GLN A 247 18.02 6.73 -9.37
CA GLN A 247 19.44 6.76 -9.73
C GLN A 247 20.30 7.36 -8.62
N LEU A 248 19.90 8.52 -8.06
CA LEU A 248 20.61 9.16 -6.96
C LEU A 248 20.77 8.26 -5.74
N VAL A 249 19.75 7.48 -5.41
CA VAL A 249 19.84 6.48 -4.34
C VAL A 249 20.80 5.35 -4.71
N THR A 250 20.70 4.85 -5.94
CA THR A 250 21.52 3.74 -6.45
C THR A 250 23.01 4.10 -6.45
N ASP A 251 23.35 5.29 -6.93
CA ASP A 251 24.73 5.79 -6.99
C ASP A 251 25.35 5.92 -5.59
N ARG A 252 24.52 6.14 -4.57
CA ARG A 252 24.93 6.34 -3.17
C ARG A 252 24.38 5.24 -2.25
N ILE A 253 24.27 4.02 -2.77
CA ILE A 253 23.55 2.94 -2.07
C ILE A 253 24.08 2.67 -0.66
N LYS A 254 25.40 2.80 -0.44
CA LYS A 254 26.00 2.63 0.89
C LYS A 254 25.57 3.72 1.87
N GLU A 255 25.61 4.98 1.44
CA GLU A 255 25.14 6.12 2.25
C GLU A 255 23.65 5.99 2.55
N PHE A 256 22.86 5.53 1.57
CA PHE A 256 21.44 5.27 1.75
C PHE A 256 21.18 4.15 2.77
N GLN A 257 21.88 3.02 2.66
CA GLN A 257 21.77 1.93 3.63
C GLN A 257 22.13 2.39 5.04
N ASP A 258 23.24 3.13 5.19
CA ASP A 258 23.67 3.66 6.49
C ASP A 258 22.67 4.69 7.03
N TYR A 259 22.07 5.50 6.15
CA TYR A 259 21.01 6.43 6.50
C TYR A 259 19.75 5.73 7.02
N VAL A 260 19.30 4.67 6.34
CA VAL A 260 18.14 3.88 6.77
C VAL A 260 18.42 3.17 8.09
N LEU A 261 19.57 2.52 8.22
CA LEU A 261 19.95 1.81 9.45
C LEU A 261 20.18 2.78 10.62
N GLY A 262 20.62 4.01 10.36
CA GLY A 262 20.75 5.07 11.35
C GLY A 262 19.43 5.66 11.83
N LYS A 263 18.29 5.32 11.20
CA LYS A 263 16.95 5.81 11.56
C LYS A 263 16.20 4.96 12.58
N VAL A 264 16.83 3.91 13.11
CA VAL A 264 16.20 3.03 14.10
C VAL A 264 15.83 3.84 15.33
N ARG A 265 14.53 3.84 15.66
CA ARG A 265 13.97 4.54 16.82
C ARG A 265 12.70 3.83 17.28
N ASP A 266 12.21 4.23 18.45
CA ASP A 266 10.85 3.89 18.86
C ASP A 266 9.87 4.68 17.99
N ASN A 267 8.93 3.98 17.36
CA ASN A 267 7.90 4.56 16.52
C ASN A 267 6.53 4.18 17.05
N GLU A 268 5.60 5.11 16.92
CA GLU A 268 4.17 4.87 17.08
C GLU A 268 3.48 5.34 15.80
N VAL A 269 2.82 4.42 15.10
CA VAL A 269 2.17 4.70 13.81
C VAL A 269 0.71 4.30 13.89
N THR A 270 -0.18 5.24 13.58
CA THR A 270 -1.61 4.95 13.45
C THR A 270 -1.91 4.39 12.07
N LEU A 271 -2.52 3.22 12.01
CA LEU A 271 -2.98 2.57 10.79
C LEU A 271 -4.46 2.17 10.95
N GLY A 272 -5.35 2.97 10.39
CA GLY A 272 -6.80 2.80 10.59
C GLY A 272 -7.16 2.99 12.08
N LYS A 273 -7.75 1.97 12.70
CA LYS A 273 -8.10 1.99 14.14
C LYS A 273 -6.98 1.51 15.07
N TYR A 274 -5.84 1.10 14.51
CA TYR A 274 -4.71 0.52 15.25
C TYR A 274 -3.62 1.55 15.46
N LEU A 275 -3.07 1.61 16.68
CA LEU A 275 -1.79 2.22 16.99
C LEU A 275 -0.75 1.10 17.05
N ILE A 276 0.25 1.17 16.18
CA ILE A 276 1.33 0.18 16.05
C ILE A 276 2.60 0.77 16.68
N ALA A 277 3.09 0.16 17.76
CA ALA A 277 4.29 0.60 18.46
C ALA A 277 5.41 -0.45 18.34
N PHE A 278 6.59 -0.02 17.87
CA PHE A 278 7.75 -0.87 17.62
C PHE A 278 9.05 -0.05 17.62
N ARG A 279 10.19 -0.71 17.82
CA ARG A 279 11.52 -0.13 17.66
C ARG A 279 12.16 -0.57 16.36
N GLY A 280 12.27 0.34 15.40
CA GLY A 280 12.76 0.00 14.07
C GLY A 280 12.73 1.18 13.11
N VAL A 281 12.67 0.86 11.83
CA VAL A 281 12.59 1.86 10.75
C VAL A 281 11.28 1.67 10.01
N VAL A 282 10.50 2.74 9.86
CA VAL A 282 9.40 2.78 8.90
C VAL A 282 10.02 2.81 7.51
N LEU A 283 9.90 1.71 6.77
CA LEU A 283 10.33 1.67 5.37
C LEU A 283 9.29 2.36 4.50
N ASP A 284 8.01 2.07 4.74
CA ASP A 284 6.90 2.52 3.91
C ASP A 284 5.68 2.81 4.79
N ASN A 285 4.99 3.92 4.55
CA ASN A 285 3.67 4.16 5.14
C ASN A 285 2.74 4.78 4.09
N PHE A 286 1.73 4.01 3.71
CA PHE A 286 0.66 4.41 2.80
C PHE A 286 -0.58 4.74 3.63
N GLU A 287 -0.96 6.02 3.63
CA GLU A 287 -1.94 6.63 4.54
C GLU A 287 -3.10 5.70 4.94
N ASN A 288 -3.09 5.24 6.20
CA ASN A 288 -4.13 4.38 6.80
C ASN A 288 -4.38 3.03 6.09
N ARG A 289 -3.62 2.68 5.04
CA ARG A 289 -3.78 1.46 4.23
C ARG A 289 -2.74 0.42 4.56
N SER A 290 -1.47 0.78 4.51
CA SER A 290 -0.39 -0.17 4.81
C SER A 290 0.84 0.51 5.43
N LEU A 291 1.60 -0.29 6.17
CA LEU A 291 2.83 0.11 6.84
C LEU A 291 3.85 -1.02 6.71
N THR A 292 5.00 -0.77 6.07
CA THR A 292 6.14 -1.69 6.06
C THR A 292 7.19 -1.20 7.06
N VAL A 293 7.65 -2.10 7.93
CA VAL A 293 8.65 -1.78 8.95
C VAL A 293 9.81 -2.75 8.91
N LEU A 294 11.01 -2.24 9.14
CA LEU A 294 12.21 -3.01 9.35
C LEU A 294 12.55 -3.04 10.85
N LEU A 295 12.59 -4.25 11.41
CA LEU A 295 13.03 -4.51 12.76
C LEU A 295 14.44 -5.11 12.71
N LEU A 296 15.40 -4.53 13.43
CA LEU A 296 16.79 -5.02 13.40
C LEU A 296 17.07 -6.11 14.45
N GLU A 297 16.27 -6.17 15.50
CA GLU A 297 16.47 -7.05 16.63
C GLU A 297 15.15 -7.69 17.04
N ARG A 298 15.26 -8.86 17.68
CA ARG A 298 14.11 -9.53 18.28
C ARG A 298 13.48 -8.60 19.31
N GLN A 299 12.17 -8.41 19.18
CA GLN A 299 11.44 -7.48 20.04
C GLN A 299 9.96 -7.85 20.12
N GLN A 300 9.28 -7.23 21.09
CA GLN A 300 7.84 -7.25 21.15
C GLN A 300 7.29 -6.06 20.38
N VAL A 301 6.43 -6.32 19.39
CA VAL A 301 5.64 -5.28 18.73
C VAL A 301 4.27 -5.24 19.37
N LEU A 302 3.76 -4.01 19.50
CA LEU A 302 2.53 -3.71 20.18
C LEU A 302 1.50 -3.15 19.22
N LEU A 303 0.28 -3.68 19.30
CA LEU A 303 -0.88 -3.19 18.59
C LEU A 303 -1.97 -2.80 19.56
N LYS A 304 -2.37 -1.54 19.52
CA LYS A 304 -3.39 -0.97 20.39
C LYS A 304 -4.60 -0.54 19.60
N THR A 305 -5.78 -0.86 20.11
CA THR A 305 -7.05 -0.24 19.74
C THR A 305 -7.56 0.54 20.95
N ARG A 306 -8.71 1.22 20.84
CA ARG A 306 -9.32 1.89 22.00
C ARG A 306 -9.63 0.93 23.16
N GLU A 307 -9.88 -0.34 22.86
CA GLU A 307 -10.40 -1.31 23.83
C GLU A 307 -9.46 -2.47 24.14
N ASN A 308 -8.48 -2.74 23.28
CA ASN A 308 -7.63 -3.92 23.35
C ASN A 308 -6.18 -3.60 23.03
N GLU A 309 -5.28 -4.37 23.64
CA GLU A 309 -3.84 -4.31 23.47
C GLU A 309 -3.32 -5.70 23.12
N PHE A 310 -2.61 -5.82 22.00
CA PHE A 310 -2.05 -7.07 21.50
C PHE A 310 -0.54 -6.97 21.45
N HIS A 311 0.13 -7.94 22.05
CA HIS A 311 1.57 -8.03 22.05
C HIS A 311 2.00 -9.26 21.25
N PHE A 312 3.01 -9.10 20.41
CA PHE A 312 3.59 -10.24 19.70
C PHE A 312 5.10 -10.14 19.63
N ASN A 313 5.74 -11.28 19.84
CA ASN A 313 7.19 -11.41 19.81
C ASN A 313 7.63 -11.70 18.38
N VAL A 314 8.34 -10.75 17.78
CA VAL A 314 8.88 -10.88 16.43
C VAL A 314 10.33 -11.30 16.55
N GLU A 315 10.69 -12.42 15.91
CA GLU A 315 12.08 -12.79 15.71
C GLU A 315 12.74 -11.73 14.82
N GLY A 316 13.89 -11.21 15.23
CA GLY A 316 14.62 -10.20 14.45
C GLY A 316 15.96 -10.75 13.94
N PRO A 317 16.53 -10.15 12.88
CA PRO A 317 15.99 -9.03 12.10
C PRO A 317 14.86 -9.46 11.15
N SER A 318 13.86 -8.61 10.92
CA SER A 318 12.70 -8.93 10.07
C SER A 318 12.08 -7.71 9.38
N VAL A 319 11.46 -7.94 8.21
CA VAL A 319 10.52 -6.99 7.59
C VAL A 319 9.10 -7.44 7.84
N LEU A 320 8.29 -6.53 8.36
CA LEU A 320 6.86 -6.74 8.58
C LEU A 320 6.06 -5.79 7.72
N LEU A 321 4.91 -6.26 7.24
CA LEU A 321 3.97 -5.50 6.46
C LEU A 321 2.60 -5.56 7.13
N PHE A 322 2.11 -4.42 7.59
CA PHE A 322 0.77 -4.24 8.11
C PHE A 322 -0.12 -3.71 6.99
N LYS A 323 -1.32 -4.29 6.79
CA LYS A 323 -2.31 -3.86 5.81
C LYS A 323 -3.68 -3.82 6.44
N THR A 324 -4.44 -2.76 6.25
CA THR A 324 -5.86 -2.77 6.65
C THR A 324 -6.65 -3.66 5.70
N SER A 325 -7.60 -4.45 6.23
CA SER A 325 -8.36 -5.40 5.40
C SER A 325 -9.38 -4.73 4.47
N GLN A 326 -9.41 -3.40 4.40
CA GLN A 326 -10.16 -2.64 3.40
C GLN A 326 -9.35 -2.45 2.10
N GLY A 327 -8.05 -2.74 2.11
CA GLY A 327 -7.20 -2.66 0.93
C GLY A 327 -7.34 -3.92 0.05
N LYS A 328 -8.28 -3.90 -0.90
CA LYS A 328 -8.13 -4.70 -2.13
C LYS A 328 -6.98 -4.09 -2.94
N ILE A 329 -5.73 -4.48 -2.64
CA ILE A 329 -4.63 -4.34 -3.61
C ILE A 329 -3.76 -5.60 -3.51
N GLU A 330 -4.08 -6.56 -4.37
CA GLU A 330 -3.08 -7.49 -4.90
C GLU A 330 -2.29 -6.72 -5.98
N VAL A 331 -1.01 -6.48 -5.75
CA VAL A 331 -0.10 -6.33 -6.88
C VAL A 331 0.23 -7.76 -7.32
N VAL A 332 -0.56 -8.26 -8.27
CA VAL A 332 -0.25 -9.48 -9.01
C VAL A 332 0.91 -9.15 -9.96
N ARG A 333 1.90 -10.05 -9.98
CA ARG A 333 3.17 -9.95 -10.72
C ARG A 333 3.01 -9.63 -12.20
#